data_AF-A0A528N6H4-F1
#
_entry.id   AF-A0A528N6H4-F1
#
_cell.length_a   1.000
_cell.length_b   1.000
_cell.length_c   1.000
_cell.angle_alpha   90.00
_cell.angle_beta   90.00
_cell.angle_gamma   90.00
#
_symmetry.space_group_name_H-M   'P 1'
#
loop_
_entity.id
_entity.type
_entity.pdbx_description
1 polymer ?
#
loop_
_entity_poly.entity_id
_entity_poly.type
_entity_poly.pdbx_seq_one_letter_code
_entity_poly.pdbx_strand_id
1 'polypeptide(L)'
;VMDLAVGVIIGAAFGKIVDSLVNDIIMPIIGAIFGGLDFNNYFLPLSSAVNATSLAEAKRQGAVFAYGSFITVALNFIILAFIIFLMIKAVNNLRRRLEREKPAAPAAAPPADVALLTEIRDLLAR
;
A
#
# COMPACT_ATOMS: atom_id res chain seq x y z
N VAL A 1 11.58 5.43 -18.27
CA VAL A 1 12.38 4.76 -17.20
C VAL A 1 12.40 5.56 -15.90
N MET A 2 12.49 6.89 -15.95
CA MET A 2 12.45 7.76 -14.76
C MET A 2 11.17 7.58 -13.92
N ASP A 3 10.01 7.53 -14.55
CA ASP A 3 8.72 7.41 -13.82
C ASP A 3 8.57 6.10 -13.06
N LEU A 4 9.14 5.00 -13.59
CA LEU A 4 9.15 3.71 -12.92
C LEU A 4 10.08 3.73 -11.71
N ALA A 5 11.29 4.31 -11.85
CA ALA A 5 12.27 4.40 -10.77
C ALA A 5 11.73 5.22 -9.59
N VAL A 6 11.08 6.35 -9.87
CA VAL A 6 10.43 7.18 -8.84
C VAL A 6 9.32 6.41 -8.14
N GLY A 7 8.49 5.68 -8.88
CA GLY A 7 7.42 4.86 -8.30
C GLY A 7 7.93 3.78 -7.34
N VAL A 8 9.00 3.07 -7.70
CA VAL A 8 9.59 2.01 -6.85
C VAL A 8 10.23 2.59 -5.58
N ILE A 9 10.98 3.70 -5.71
CA ILE A 9 11.64 4.35 -4.57
C ILE A 9 10.60 4.87 -3.57
N ILE A 10 9.56 5.55 -4.05
CA ILE A 10 8.48 6.06 -3.20
C ILE A 10 7.71 4.90 -2.56
N GLY A 11 7.43 3.82 -3.30
CA GLY A 11 6.78 2.63 -2.76
C GLY A 11 7.55 1.99 -1.61
N ALA A 12 8.88 1.84 -1.76
CA ALA A 12 9.74 1.30 -0.72
C ALA A 12 9.85 2.22 0.51
N ALA A 13 9.92 3.54 0.30
CA ALA A 13 9.96 4.51 1.40
C ALA A 13 8.63 4.57 2.16
N PHE A 14 7.50 4.52 1.47
CA PHE A 14 6.18 4.54 2.07
C PHE A 14 5.91 3.33 2.96
N GLY A 15 6.35 2.13 2.53
CA GLY A 15 6.28 0.92 3.36
C GLY A 15 6.93 1.14 4.73
N LYS A 16 8.14 1.73 4.78
CA LYS A 16 8.84 2.02 6.03
C LYS A 16 8.10 3.03 6.93
N ILE A 17 7.44 4.03 6.34
CA ILE A 17 6.64 5.00 7.10
C ILE A 17 5.46 4.30 7.76
N VAL A 18 4.79 3.39 7.03
CA VAL A 18 3.70 2.60 7.58
C VAL A 18 4.21 1.64 8.66
N ASP A 19 5.34 0.96 8.42
CA ASP A 19 5.96 0.08 9.42
C ASP A 19 6.26 0.83 10.72
N SER A 20 6.81 2.05 10.63
CA SER A 20 7.07 2.91 11.81
C SER A 20 5.78 3.35 12.50
N LEU A 21 4.75 3.74 11.75
CA LEU A 21 3.44 4.05 12.32
C LEU A 21 2.87 2.87 13.11
N VAL A 22 3.00 1.65 12.58
CA VAL A 22 2.52 0.46 13.27
C VAL A 22 3.38 0.14 14.48
N ASN A 23 4.69 0.03 14.32
CA ASN A 23 5.60 -0.44 15.37
C ASN A 23 5.83 0.59 16.47
N ASP A 24 5.87 1.88 16.13
CA ASP A 24 6.28 2.94 17.06
C ASP A 24 5.08 3.69 17.65
N ILE A 25 3.90 3.61 17.03
CA ILE A 25 2.68 4.31 17.51
C ILE A 25 1.57 3.32 17.86
N ILE A 26 1.17 2.45 16.94
CA ILE A 26 0.03 1.55 17.17
C ILE A 26 0.37 0.46 18.20
N MET A 27 1.51 -0.20 18.05
CA MET A 27 1.93 -1.30 18.93
C MET A 27 2.13 -0.87 20.39
N PRO A 28 2.74 0.30 20.71
CA PRO A 28 2.81 0.78 22.09
C PRO A 28 1.44 1.08 22.70
N ILE A 29 0.49 1.59 21.92
CA ILE A 29 -0.88 1.83 22.39
C ILE A 29 -1.59 0.51 22.67
N ILE A 30 -1.50 -0.47 21.76
CA ILE A 30 -2.03 -1.81 21.98
C ILE A 30 -1.36 -2.44 23.20
N GLY A 31 -0.03 -2.37 23.29
CA GLY A 31 0.74 -2.84 24.44
C GLY A 31 0.26 -2.21 25.74
N ALA A 32 0.07 -0.89 25.79
CA ALA A 32 -0.40 -0.19 26.98
C ALA A 32 -1.81 -0.63 27.42
N ILE A 33 -2.71 -0.94 26.47
CA ILE A 33 -4.08 -1.39 26.76
C ILE A 33 -4.09 -2.86 27.23
N PHE A 34 -3.28 -3.72 26.62
CA PHE A 34 -3.27 -5.16 26.87
C PHE A 34 -2.21 -5.61 27.90
N GLY A 35 -1.49 -4.68 28.54
CA GLY A 35 -0.66 -4.95 29.73
C GLY A 35 0.87 -4.95 29.53
N GLY A 36 1.41 -4.09 28.68
CA GLY A 36 2.86 -3.85 28.52
C GLY A 36 3.61 -4.93 27.76
N LEU A 37 2.89 -5.81 27.06
CA LEU A 37 3.46 -6.97 26.41
C LEU A 37 3.92 -6.59 25.00
N ASP A 38 5.24 -6.45 24.84
CA ASP A 38 5.85 -6.44 23.52
C ASP A 38 5.63 -7.82 22.89
N PHE A 39 4.61 -7.90 22.01
CA PHE A 39 4.26 -9.16 21.36
C PHE A 39 5.42 -9.74 20.59
N ASN A 40 6.41 -8.95 20.16
CA ASN A 40 7.60 -9.51 19.52
C ASN A 40 8.39 -10.43 20.46
N ASN A 41 8.34 -10.25 21.78
CA ASN A 41 9.04 -11.10 22.74
C ASN A 41 8.24 -12.34 23.15
N TYR A 42 7.07 -12.57 22.55
CA TYR A 42 6.38 -13.83 22.72
C TYR A 42 6.92 -14.90 21.79
N PHE A 43 7.61 -15.85 22.38
CA PHE A 43 8.13 -17.02 21.70
C PHE A 43 8.03 -18.24 22.60
N LEU A 44 7.96 -19.42 21.97
CA LEU A 44 8.06 -20.70 22.65
C LEU A 44 9.44 -21.30 22.34
N PRO A 45 10.33 -21.48 23.34
CA PRO A 45 11.61 -22.13 23.13
C PRO A 45 11.39 -23.59 22.75
N LEU A 46 12.03 -24.03 21.67
CA LEU A 46 11.96 -25.42 21.20
C LEU A 46 13.18 -26.25 21.64
N SER A 47 14.07 -25.66 22.43
CA SER A 47 15.29 -26.28 22.95
C SER A 47 15.50 -25.87 24.41
N SER A 48 15.94 -26.83 25.23
CA SER A 48 16.27 -26.63 26.65
C SER A 48 17.44 -25.65 26.88
N ALA A 49 18.20 -25.34 25.83
CA ALA A 49 19.30 -24.37 25.88
C ALA A 49 18.85 -22.91 25.85
N VAL A 50 17.56 -22.65 25.55
CA VAL A 50 17.02 -21.29 25.43
C VAL A 50 16.43 -20.86 26.77
N ASN A 51 17.16 -20.00 27.49
CA ASN A 51 16.74 -19.41 28.77
C ASN A 51 16.65 -17.88 28.73
N ALA A 52 16.74 -17.29 27.53
CA ALA A 52 16.60 -15.85 27.35
C ALA A 52 15.14 -15.37 27.53
N THR A 53 14.99 -14.14 28.03
CA THR A 53 13.71 -13.43 28.16
C THR A 53 13.37 -12.56 26.96
N SER A 54 14.33 -12.32 26.05
CA SER A 54 14.14 -11.56 24.81
C SER A 54 14.21 -12.47 23.58
N LEU A 55 13.39 -12.18 22.57
CA LEU A 55 13.36 -12.99 21.35
C LEU A 55 14.70 -12.97 20.61
N ALA A 56 15.38 -11.81 20.62
CA ALA A 56 16.67 -11.65 19.95
C ALA A 56 17.75 -12.58 20.52
N GLU A 57 17.73 -12.78 21.83
CA GLU A 57 18.73 -13.59 22.53
C GLU A 57 18.33 -15.06 22.54
N ALA A 58 17.02 -15.35 22.60
CA ALA A 58 16.49 -16.70 22.43
C ALA A 58 16.84 -17.29 21.05
N LYS A 59 16.74 -16.47 19.98
CA LYS A 59 17.13 -16.88 18.62
C LYS A 59 18.62 -17.19 18.47
N ARG A 60 19.48 -16.62 19.33
CA ARG A 60 20.92 -16.93 19.34
C ARG A 60 21.23 -18.22 20.09
N GLN A 61 20.41 -18.56 21.08
CA GLN A 61 20.61 -19.74 21.93
C GLN A 61 20.04 -21.03 21.33
N GLY A 62 19.08 -20.92 20.41
CA GLY A 62 18.52 -22.09 19.73
C GLY A 62 17.29 -21.80 18.89
N ALA A 63 16.62 -22.87 18.45
CA ALA A 63 15.37 -22.76 17.71
C ALA A 63 14.24 -22.25 18.62
N VAL A 64 13.51 -21.26 18.12
CA VAL A 64 12.41 -20.61 18.86
C VAL A 64 11.21 -20.44 17.95
N PHE A 65 10.04 -20.80 18.45
CA PHE A 65 8.77 -20.55 17.77
C PHE A 65 8.25 -19.16 18.14
N ALA A 66 8.60 -18.17 17.30
CA ALA A 66 8.32 -16.75 17.49
C ALA A 66 6.89 -16.34 17.06
N TYR A 67 5.86 -16.93 17.67
CA TYR A 67 4.47 -16.66 17.30
C TYR A 67 4.06 -15.21 17.48
N GLY A 68 4.62 -14.52 18.48
CA GLY A 68 4.32 -13.13 18.74
C GLY A 68 4.83 -12.19 17.65
N SER A 69 6.07 -12.40 17.19
CA SER A 69 6.63 -11.67 16.05
C SER A 69 5.82 -11.90 14.77
N PHE A 70 5.32 -13.13 14.56
CA PHE A 70 4.44 -13.41 13.43
C PHE A 70 3.12 -12.62 13.50
N ILE A 71 2.48 -12.55 14.67
CA ILE A 71 1.27 -11.76 14.88
C ILE A 71 1.53 -10.27 14.60
N THR A 72 2.66 -9.73 15.07
CA THR A 72 3.06 -8.35 14.79
C THR A 72 3.16 -8.10 13.28
N VAL A 73 3.85 -8.97 12.55
CA VAL A 73 3.99 -8.84 11.09
C VAL A 73 2.65 -8.98 10.38
N ALA A 74 1.79 -9.91 10.81
CA ALA A 74 0.46 -10.09 10.25
C ALA A 74 -0.42 -8.85 10.46
N LEU A 75 -0.39 -8.26 11.66
CA LEU A 75 -1.10 -7.01 11.96
C LEU A 75 -0.58 -5.85 11.11
N ASN A 76 0.74 -5.71 10.99
CA ASN A 76 1.34 -4.71 10.12
C ASN A 76 0.87 -4.87 8.67
N PHE A 77 0.89 -6.09 8.14
CA PHE A 77 0.38 -6.36 6.79
C PHE A 77 -1.09 -5.96 6.62
N ILE A 78 -1.95 -6.26 7.60
CA ILE A 78 -3.37 -5.88 7.57
C ILE A 78 -3.52 -4.34 7.57
N ILE A 79 -2.76 -3.64 8.41
CA ILE A 79 -2.79 -2.18 8.50
C ILE A 79 -2.28 -1.55 7.20
N LEU A 80 -1.16 -2.05 6.65
CA LEU A 80 -0.60 -1.61 5.38
C LEU A 80 -1.59 -1.82 4.24
N ALA A 81 -2.20 -2.99 4.15
CA ALA A 81 -3.24 -3.28 3.16
C ALA A 81 -4.43 -2.32 3.31
N PHE A 82 -4.85 -2.04 4.54
CA PHE A 82 -5.94 -1.10 4.83
C PHE A 82 -5.61 0.34 4.40
N ILE A 83 -4.41 0.83 4.72
CA ILE A 83 -3.95 2.17 4.32
C ILE A 83 -3.85 2.27 2.79
N ILE A 84 -3.25 1.27 2.13
CA ILE A 84 -3.17 1.22 0.66
C ILE A 84 -4.57 1.21 0.04
N PHE A 85 -5.49 0.42 0.60
CA PHE A 85 -6.88 0.40 0.15
C PHE A 85 -7.54 1.78 0.26
N LEU A 86 -7.40 2.47 1.38
CA LEU A 86 -7.92 3.83 1.56
C LEU A 86 -7.32 4.82 0.56
N MET A 87 -6.02 4.73 0.31
CA MET A 87 -5.32 5.58 -0.66
C MET A 87 -5.81 5.33 -2.10
N ILE A 88 -5.92 4.07 -2.52
CA ILE A 88 -6.46 3.71 -3.84
C ILE A 88 -7.90 4.18 -3.96
N LYS A 89 -8.72 4.01 -2.91
CA LYS A 89 -10.09 4.52 -2.87
C LYS A 89 -10.14 6.03 -3.01
N ALA A 90 -9.26 6.77 -2.33
CA ALA A 90 -9.18 8.22 -2.42
C ALA A 90 -8.77 8.69 -3.83
N VAL A 91 -7.75 8.07 -4.43
CA VAL A 91 -7.30 8.38 -5.80
C VAL A 91 -8.40 8.04 -6.82
N ASN A 92 -9.04 6.88 -6.70
CA ASN A 92 -10.15 6.49 -7.58
C ASN A 92 -11.34 7.43 -7.43
N ASN A 93 -11.65 7.87 -6.21
CA ASN A 93 -12.70 8.86 -5.97
C ASN A 93 -12.34 10.22 -6.58
N LEU A 94 -11.10 10.68 -6.43
CA LEU A 94 -10.63 11.94 -7.01
C LEU A 94 -10.65 11.90 -8.54
N ARG A 95 -10.14 10.82 -9.17
CA ARG A 95 -10.23 10.62 -10.62
C ARG A 95 -11.66 10.67 -11.13
N ARG A 96 -12.59 9.99 -10.45
CA ARG A 96 -14.02 10.03 -10.77
C ARG A 96 -14.63 11.42 -10.65
N ARG A 97 -14.15 12.27 -9.74
CA ARG A 97 -14.60 13.67 -9.60
C ARG A 97 -14.05 14.53 -10.73
N LEU A 98 -12.75 14.42 -11.02
CA LEU A 98 -12.09 15.16 -12.11
C LEU A 98 -12.66 14.80 -13.50
N GLU A 99 -13.05 13.54 -13.72
CA GLU A 99 -13.73 13.12 -14.95
C GLU A 99 -15.16 13.65 -15.05
N ARG A 100 -15.85 13.82 -13.91
CA ARG A 100 -17.21 14.38 -13.87
C ARG A 100 -17.24 15.90 -14.04
N GLU A 101 -16.18 16.59 -13.62
CA GLU A 101 -16.03 18.04 -13.73
C GLU A 101 -15.44 18.50 -15.06
N LYS A 102 -14.97 17.59 -15.91
CA LYS A 102 -14.68 17.96 -17.30
C LYS A 102 -16.02 18.32 -17.97
N PRO A 103 -16.22 19.59 -18.41
CA PRO A 103 -17.28 19.87 -19.36
C PRO A 103 -17.07 18.92 -20.54
N ALA A 104 -18.15 18.38 -21.12
CA ALA A 104 -18.05 17.67 -22.37
C ALA A 104 -17.23 18.55 -23.31
N ALA A 105 -16.01 18.11 -23.65
CA ALA A 105 -15.21 18.82 -24.61
C ALA A 105 -16.10 18.98 -25.84
N PRO A 106 -16.24 20.20 -26.41
CA PRO A 106 -16.95 20.35 -27.67
C PRO A 106 -16.42 19.26 -28.59
N ALA A 107 -17.33 18.46 -29.16
CA ALA A 107 -16.95 17.32 -29.98
C ALA A 107 -15.78 17.76 -30.87
N ALA A 108 -14.63 17.12 -30.71
CA ALA A 108 -13.45 17.48 -31.48
C ALA A 108 -13.89 17.54 -32.93
N ALA A 109 -13.61 18.67 -33.60
CA ALA A 109 -13.94 18.81 -35.01
C ALA A 109 -13.46 17.54 -35.72
N PRO A 110 -14.28 16.94 -36.61
CA PRO A 110 -13.88 15.73 -37.31
C PRO A 110 -12.45 15.92 -37.85
N PRO A 111 -11.59 14.88 -37.79
CA PRO A 111 -10.27 14.95 -38.40
C PRO A 111 -10.39 15.56 -39.81
N ALA A 112 -9.44 16.40 -40.21
CA ALA A 112 -9.53 17.15 -41.47
C ALA A 112 -9.83 16.23 -42.67
N ASP A 113 -9.29 15.03 -42.66
CA ASP A 113 -9.54 13.99 -43.67
C ASP A 113 -11.00 13.54 -43.70
N VAL A 114 -11.65 13.38 -42.53
CA VAL A 114 -13.07 13.00 -42.42
C VAL A 114 -13.98 14.14 -42.87
N ALA A 115 -13.60 15.39 -42.58
CA ALA A 115 -14.31 16.57 -43.09
C ALA A 115 -14.21 16.65 -44.63
N LEU A 116 -13.00 16.52 -45.18
CA LEU A 116 -12.75 16.50 -46.63
C LEU A 116 -13.50 15.36 -47.34
N LEU A 117 -13.51 14.16 -46.78
CA LEU A 117 -14.24 13.03 -47.34
C LEU A 117 -15.76 13.26 -47.32
N THR A 118 -16.27 13.97 -46.32
CA THR A 118 -17.70 14.34 -46.24
C THR A 118 -18.05 15.36 -47.32
N GLU A 119 -17.21 16.38 -47.51
CA GLU A 119 -17.37 17.38 -48.58
C GLU A 119 -17.30 16.74 -49.97
N ILE A 120 -16.34 15.84 -50.22
CA ILE A 120 -16.22 15.11 -51.49
C ILE A 120 -17.46 14.25 -51.76
N ARG A 121 -17.98 13.54 -50.75
CA ARG A 121 -19.22 12.75 -50.89
C ARG A 121 -20.39 13.63 -51.31
N ASP A 122 -20.55 14.78 -50.67
CA ASP A 122 -21.68 15.68 -50.93
C ASP A 122 -21.55 16.37 -52.30
N LEU A 123 -20.32 16.61 -52.78
CA LEU A 123 -20.05 17.09 -54.14
C LEU A 123 -20.34 16.03 -55.21
N LEU A 124 -20.11 14.74 -54.92
CA LEU A 124 -20.41 13.63 -55.84
C LEU A 124 -21.90 13.24 -55.84
N ALA A 125 -22.63 13.60 -54.80
CA ALA A 125 -24.08 13.38 -54.70
C ALA A 125 -24.91 14.44 -55.46
N ARG A 126 -24.26 15.50 -55.96
CA ARG A 126 -24.83 16.49 -56.88
C ARG A 126 -24.56 16.10 -58.33
#